data_AF-A0A2K9NS10-F1
#
_entry.id   AF-A0A2K9NS10-F1
#
_cell.length_a   1.000
_cell.length_b   1.000
_cell.length_c   1.000
_cell.angle_alpha   90.00
_cell.angle_beta   90.00
_cell.angle_gamma   90.00
#
_symmetry.space_group_name_H-M   'P 1'
#
loop_
_entity.id
_entity.type
_entity.pdbx_description
1 polymer ?
#
loop_
_entity_poly.entity_id
_entity_poly.type
_entity_poly.pdbx_seq_one_letter_code
_entity_poly.pdbx_strand_id
1 'polypeptide(L)'
;MKALLGLFLLSLASLSFAGETCTFVIKDRYGYEFETHTRYSSYSKDAACSDANWACSNALSNGRAQGRYYDANCEMKYDGPVNPRPPFPPTSVIMCTTDLVDWYGNTVRSFSGSGNSEWEACRQSEQFCQYELQRGDANGRRCVTRGIGGGNPYPRPPRETTETCSANRYDPAGFFIQSYNASHTGPIGSDVRGEACRKALNYCSRDIKGRQTCRL
;
A
#
# COMPACT_ATOMS: atom_id res chain seq x y z
N MET A 1 6.91 -5.17 49.65
CA MET A 1 7.08 -5.62 48.25
C MET A 1 5.73 -6.10 47.67
N LYS A 2 4.75 -5.20 47.50
CA LYS A 2 3.42 -5.55 46.91
C LYS A 2 2.96 -4.55 45.84
N ALA A 3 3.77 -3.54 45.53
CA ALA A 3 3.41 -2.44 44.63
C ALA A 3 4.02 -2.55 43.21
N LEU A 4 4.72 -3.63 42.88
CA LEU A 4 5.41 -3.78 41.58
C LEU A 4 4.69 -4.68 40.57
N LEU A 5 3.57 -5.32 40.94
CA LEU A 5 2.81 -6.18 40.03
C LEU A 5 1.68 -5.46 39.27
N GLY A 6 1.35 -4.23 39.64
CA GLY A 6 0.26 -3.47 39.00
C GLY A 6 0.64 -2.71 37.73
N LEU A 7 1.94 -2.55 37.44
CA LEU A 7 2.43 -1.67 36.36
C LEU A 7 2.79 -2.39 35.06
N PHE A 8 2.76 -3.74 35.07
CA PHE A 8 3.04 -4.55 33.87
C PHE A 8 1.78 -4.92 33.07
N LEU A 9 0.59 -4.60 33.58
CA LEU A 9 -0.70 -4.89 32.92
C LEU A 9 -1.26 -3.71 32.11
N LEU A 10 -0.59 -2.56 32.07
CA LEU A 10 -1.03 -1.37 31.31
C LEU A 10 -0.27 -1.12 30.00
N SER A 11 0.67 -1.98 29.60
CA SER A 11 1.48 -1.81 28.39
C SER A 11 0.96 -2.55 27.15
N LEU A 12 -0.19 -3.25 27.24
CA LEU A 12 -0.92 -3.76 26.07
C LEU A 12 -2.05 -2.82 25.63
N ALA A 13 -1.84 -1.51 25.76
CA ALA A 13 -2.65 -0.52 25.05
C ALA A 13 -2.42 -0.67 23.54
N SER A 14 -3.22 -1.56 22.95
CA SER A 14 -3.82 -1.43 21.62
C SER A 14 -2.95 -0.70 20.58
N LEU A 15 -2.15 -1.49 19.87
CA LEU A 15 -1.79 -1.16 18.49
C LEU A 15 -3.08 -1.16 17.67
N SER A 16 -3.81 -0.05 17.72
CA SER A 16 -4.87 0.24 16.76
C SER A 16 -4.17 0.54 15.44
N PHE A 17 -3.85 -0.52 14.69
CA PHE A 17 -3.55 -0.37 13.28
C PHE A 17 -4.78 0.28 12.66
N ALA A 18 -4.67 1.55 12.26
CA ALA A 18 -5.64 2.21 11.41
C ALA A 18 -5.55 1.61 10.00
N GLY A 19 -5.84 0.31 9.89
CA GLY A 19 -6.13 -0.33 8.62
C GLY A 19 -7.55 0.04 8.25
N GLU A 20 -7.77 0.41 7.00
CA GLU A 20 -9.11 0.67 6.53
C GLU A 20 -9.87 -0.67 6.51
N THR A 21 -10.92 -0.75 7.34
CA THR A 21 -11.72 -1.96 7.50
C THR A 21 -13.01 -1.84 6.70
N CYS A 22 -13.43 -2.95 6.12
CA CYS A 22 -14.72 -3.05 5.48
C CYS A 22 -15.39 -4.36 5.86
N THR A 23 -16.69 -4.27 6.14
CA THR A 23 -17.49 -5.37 6.63
C THR A 23 -18.71 -5.54 5.75
N PHE A 24 -18.88 -6.74 5.22
CA PHE A 24 -20.09 -7.16 4.51
C PHE A 24 -20.84 -8.20 5.35
N VAL A 25 -22.16 -8.16 5.30
CA VAL A 25 -23.03 -9.12 5.98
C VAL A 25 -23.95 -9.80 4.98
N ILE A 26 -24.20 -11.10 5.20
CA ILE A 26 -25.28 -11.81 4.52
C ILE A 26 -26.57 -11.51 5.28
N LYS A 27 -27.55 -10.93 4.60
CA LYS A 27 -28.79 -10.46 5.20
C LYS A 27 -30.00 -10.93 4.42
N ASP A 28 -31.07 -11.37 5.07
CA ASP A 28 -32.31 -11.68 4.36
C ASP A 28 -33.15 -10.43 4.05
N ARG A 29 -34.21 -10.64 3.28
CA ARG A 29 -35.24 -9.63 2.99
C ARG A 29 -35.92 -9.02 4.23
N TYR A 30 -35.84 -9.67 5.39
CA TYR A 30 -36.44 -9.23 6.66
C TYR A 30 -35.44 -8.50 7.56
N GLY A 31 -34.17 -8.44 7.16
CA GLY A 31 -33.10 -7.76 7.86
C GLY A 31 -32.33 -8.62 8.85
N TYR A 32 -32.52 -9.94 8.87
CA TYR A 32 -31.73 -10.85 9.70
C TYR A 32 -30.34 -11.04 9.11
N GLU A 33 -29.31 -10.75 9.92
CA GLU A 33 -27.90 -10.98 9.59
C GLU A 33 -27.52 -12.43 9.94
N PHE A 34 -27.00 -13.18 8.97
CA PHE A 34 -26.55 -14.57 9.18
C PHE A 34 -25.05 -14.67 9.46
N GLU A 35 -24.25 -14.03 8.61
CA GLU A 35 -22.79 -14.12 8.64
C GLU A 35 -22.17 -12.76 8.32
N THR A 36 -21.02 -12.49 8.95
CA THR A 36 -20.27 -11.24 8.80
C THR A 36 -18.89 -11.54 8.26
N HIS A 37 -18.50 -10.85 7.19
CA HIS A 37 -17.21 -10.96 6.54
C HIS A 37 -16.49 -9.62 6.61
N THR A 38 -15.57 -9.51 7.57
CA THR A 38 -14.67 -8.36 7.70
C THR A 38 -13.34 -8.68 7.02
N ARG A 39 -12.84 -7.70 6.25
CA ARG A 39 -11.50 -7.73 5.69
C ARG A 39 -10.74 -6.48 6.09
N TYR A 40 -9.45 -6.69 6.29
CA TYR A 40 -8.49 -5.66 6.67
C TYR A 40 -7.57 -5.46 5.48
N SER A 41 -7.39 -4.20 5.08
CA SER A 41 -6.34 -3.84 4.14
C SER A 41 -5.49 -2.74 4.77
N SER A 42 -4.17 -2.88 4.67
CA SER A 42 -3.23 -1.81 4.99
C SER A 42 -3.08 -0.80 3.84
N TYR A 43 -3.79 -1.00 2.71
CA TYR A 43 -3.50 -0.31 1.45
C TYR A 43 -4.64 0.58 0.92
N SER A 44 -5.91 0.19 1.09
CA SER A 44 -7.09 1.05 0.82
C SER A 44 -8.39 0.41 1.29
N LYS A 45 -9.38 1.24 1.62
CA LYS A 45 -10.73 0.88 2.03
C LYS A 45 -11.47 0.19 0.89
N ASP A 46 -11.27 0.66 -0.33
CA ASP A 46 -11.88 0.05 -1.52
C ASP A 46 -11.37 -1.37 -1.75
N ALA A 47 -10.06 -1.63 -1.54
CA ALA A 47 -9.53 -2.98 -1.59
C ALA A 47 -10.09 -3.86 -0.47
N ALA A 48 -10.14 -3.35 0.77
CA ALA A 48 -10.78 -4.07 1.87
C ALA A 48 -12.26 -4.38 1.59
N CYS A 49 -13.00 -3.45 1.00
CA CYS A 49 -14.41 -3.61 0.63
C CYS A 49 -14.61 -4.58 -0.52
N SER A 50 -13.77 -4.52 -1.56
CA SER A 50 -13.82 -5.46 -2.67
C SER A 50 -13.57 -6.90 -2.20
N ASP A 51 -12.55 -7.10 -1.36
CA ASP A 51 -12.23 -8.41 -0.79
C ASP A 51 -13.32 -8.91 0.17
N ALA A 52 -13.88 -8.04 1.00
CA ALA A 52 -14.97 -8.37 1.91
C ALA A 52 -16.25 -8.75 1.13
N ASN A 53 -16.57 -8.00 0.08
CA ASN A 53 -17.71 -8.27 -0.79
C ASN A 53 -17.54 -9.59 -1.55
N TRP A 54 -16.34 -9.86 -2.07
CA TRP A 54 -16.05 -11.12 -2.75
C TRP A 54 -16.20 -12.31 -1.78
N ALA A 55 -15.66 -12.20 -0.55
CA ALA A 55 -15.80 -13.22 0.47
C ALA A 55 -17.28 -13.47 0.83
N CYS A 56 -18.06 -12.40 1.01
CA CYS A 56 -19.50 -12.49 1.26
C CYS A 56 -20.25 -13.17 0.11
N SER A 57 -19.98 -12.74 -1.13
CA SER A 57 -20.64 -13.28 -2.32
C SER A 57 -20.33 -14.77 -2.51
N ASN A 58 -19.08 -15.17 -2.24
CA ASN A 58 -18.68 -16.57 -2.30
C ASN A 58 -19.36 -17.40 -1.20
N ALA A 59 -19.44 -16.89 0.03
CA ALA A 59 -20.15 -17.56 1.13
C ALA A 59 -21.66 -17.69 0.84
N LEU A 60 -22.30 -16.63 0.33
CA LEU A 60 -23.70 -16.65 -0.10
C LEU A 60 -23.95 -17.67 -1.20
N SER A 61 -23.09 -17.71 -2.22
CA SER A 61 -23.19 -18.68 -3.32
C SER A 61 -23.07 -20.12 -2.81
N ASN A 62 -22.08 -20.39 -1.96
CA ASN A 62 -21.89 -21.72 -1.37
C ASN A 62 -23.05 -22.12 -0.44
N GLY A 63 -23.56 -21.19 0.36
CA GLY A 63 -24.71 -21.44 1.23
C GLY A 63 -25.99 -21.71 0.45
N ARG A 64 -26.23 -21.00 -0.67
CA ARG A 64 -27.36 -21.27 -1.58
C ARG A 64 -27.28 -22.65 -2.21
N ALA A 65 -26.08 -23.09 -2.61
CA ALA A 65 -25.88 -24.45 -3.12
C ALA A 65 -26.20 -25.54 -2.06
N GLN A 66 -26.09 -25.21 -0.78
CA GLN A 66 -26.42 -26.08 0.35
C GLN A 66 -27.86 -25.91 0.86
N GLY A 67 -28.71 -25.16 0.14
CA GLY A 67 -30.11 -24.91 0.53
C GLY A 67 -30.31 -23.88 1.65
N ARG A 68 -29.27 -23.10 1.99
CA ARG A 68 -29.32 -21.98 2.95
C ARG A 68 -29.45 -20.64 2.20
N TYR A 69 -29.90 -19.58 2.88
CA TYR A 69 -29.88 -18.20 2.34
C TYR A 69 -30.69 -17.98 1.05
N TYR A 70 -31.85 -18.65 0.92
CA TYR A 70 -32.66 -18.66 -0.31
C TYR A 70 -33.09 -17.26 -0.78
N ASP A 71 -33.19 -16.30 0.15
CA ASP A 71 -33.56 -14.90 -0.11
C ASP A 71 -32.57 -13.89 0.51
N ALA A 72 -31.31 -14.28 0.72
CA ALA A 72 -30.32 -13.39 1.31
C ALA A 72 -29.48 -12.64 0.27
N ASN A 73 -29.04 -11.43 0.59
CA ASN A 73 -28.12 -10.61 -0.17
C ASN A 73 -26.86 -10.28 0.65
N CYS A 74 -25.81 -9.84 -0.04
CA CYS A 74 -24.64 -9.27 0.62
C CYS A 74 -24.79 -7.75 0.69
N GLU A 75 -24.82 -7.21 1.89
CA GLU A 75 -24.89 -5.76 2.14
C GLU A 75 -23.64 -5.28 2.88
N MET A 76 -23.16 -4.09 2.54
CA MET A 76 -22.10 -3.45 3.31
C MET A 76 -22.68 -2.99 4.64
N LYS A 77 -22.09 -3.43 5.76
CA LYS A 77 -22.44 -2.97 7.09
C LYS A 77 -21.82 -1.59 7.29
N TYR A 78 -22.63 -0.55 7.08
CA TYR A 78 -22.20 0.83 7.20
C TYR A 78 -22.05 1.18 8.69
N ASP A 79 -20.84 1.05 9.24
CA ASP A 79 -20.49 1.74 10.47
C ASP A 79 -20.39 3.24 10.15
N GLY A 80 -21.21 4.05 10.82
CA GLY A 80 -21.39 5.48 10.55
C GLY A 80 -20.08 6.30 10.48
N PRO A 81 -20.16 7.52 9.93
CA PRO A 81 -18.98 8.31 9.61
C PRO A 81 -18.20 8.68 10.88
N VAL A 82 -17.00 8.11 11.04
CA VAL A 82 -15.95 8.79 11.80
C VAL A 82 -15.57 9.99 10.97
N ASN A 83 -16.12 11.16 11.32
CA ASN A 83 -15.85 12.43 10.68
C ASN A 83 -14.37 12.81 10.90
N PRO A 84 -13.46 12.65 9.92
CA PRO A 84 -12.11 13.14 10.08
C PRO A 84 -12.15 14.58 9.57
N ARG A 85 -12.19 15.54 10.48
CA ARG A 85 -11.73 16.89 10.10
C ARG A 85 -10.32 16.71 9.53
N PRO A 86 -10.05 17.02 8.25
CA PRO A 86 -8.70 16.92 7.74
C PRO A 86 -7.92 18.13 8.27
N PRO A 87 -6.88 17.97 9.10
CA PRO A 87 -5.84 18.97 9.12
C PRO A 87 -5.05 18.76 7.82
N PHE A 88 -4.79 19.86 7.12
CA PHE A 88 -3.93 19.99 5.95
C PHE A 88 -4.59 19.86 4.56
N PRO A 89 -4.23 20.78 3.63
CA PRO A 89 -4.76 20.79 2.27
C PRO A 89 -4.38 19.48 1.57
N PRO A 90 -5.24 18.95 0.67
CA PRO A 90 -4.99 17.70 -0.01
C PRO A 90 -3.69 17.84 -0.82
N THR A 91 -2.68 17.03 -0.48
CA THR A 91 -1.72 16.59 -1.47
C THR A 91 -2.54 16.10 -2.66
N SER A 92 -2.36 16.72 -3.83
CA SER A 92 -3.16 16.41 -5.01
C SER A 92 -3.16 14.90 -5.24
N VAL A 93 -4.26 14.23 -4.90
CA VAL A 93 -4.36 12.78 -5.07
C VAL A 93 -4.49 12.55 -6.55
N ILE A 94 -3.43 12.02 -7.13
CA ILE A 94 -3.34 11.76 -8.55
C ILE A 94 -4.01 10.40 -8.80
N MET A 95 -4.97 10.34 -9.72
CA MET A 95 -5.71 9.11 -10.04
C MET A 95 -5.38 8.62 -11.45
N CYS A 96 -5.16 7.32 -11.61
CA CYS A 96 -4.91 6.69 -12.90
C CYS A 96 -5.85 5.48 -13.07
N THR A 97 -6.22 5.19 -14.32
CA THR A 97 -7.15 4.12 -14.65
C THR A 97 -6.51 3.08 -15.55
N THR A 98 -6.68 1.80 -15.25
CA THR A 98 -6.24 0.68 -16.10
C THR A 98 -7.43 -0.20 -16.45
N ASP A 99 -7.59 -0.49 -17.73
CA ASP A 99 -8.64 -1.35 -18.25
C ASP A 99 -8.13 -2.76 -18.48
N LEU A 100 -8.92 -3.74 -18.06
CA LEU A 100 -8.82 -5.09 -18.55
C LEU A 100 -9.61 -5.18 -19.85
N VAL A 101 -8.92 -5.38 -20.96
CA VAL A 101 -9.52 -5.56 -22.28
C VAL A 101 -9.48 -7.02 -22.71
N ASP A 102 -10.50 -7.45 -23.43
CA ASP A 102 -10.56 -8.79 -24.05
C ASP A 102 -9.75 -8.86 -25.36
N TRP A 103 -9.76 -10.04 -25.98
CA TRP A 103 -9.11 -10.28 -27.27
C TRP A 103 -9.64 -9.39 -28.40
N TYR A 104 -10.90 -8.97 -28.31
CA TYR A 104 -11.57 -8.11 -29.28
C TYR A 104 -11.37 -6.62 -28.98
N GLY A 105 -10.65 -6.28 -27.92
CA GLY A 105 -10.38 -4.91 -27.49
C GLY A 105 -11.51 -4.26 -26.68
N ASN A 106 -12.52 -5.02 -26.26
CA ASN A 106 -13.59 -4.51 -25.41
C ASN A 106 -13.11 -4.42 -23.96
N THR A 107 -13.42 -3.31 -23.28
CA THR A 107 -13.17 -3.16 -21.85
C THR A 107 -14.11 -4.07 -21.06
N VAL A 108 -13.55 -5.11 -20.46
CA VAL A 108 -14.24 -6.04 -19.55
C VAL A 108 -14.46 -5.38 -18.20
N ARG A 109 -13.44 -4.67 -17.70
CA ARG A 109 -13.46 -3.99 -16.40
C ARG A 109 -12.42 -2.89 -16.34
N SER A 110 -12.68 -1.84 -15.57
CA SER A 110 -11.73 -0.76 -15.29
C SER A 110 -11.34 -0.76 -13.82
N PHE A 111 -10.07 -0.45 -13.57
CA PHE A 111 -9.47 -0.33 -12.24
C PHE A 111 -8.92 1.07 -12.08
N SER A 112 -9.16 1.71 -10.94
CA SER A 112 -8.54 2.98 -10.59
C SER A 112 -7.53 2.79 -9.48
N GLY A 113 -6.41 3.49 -9.59
CA GLY A 113 -5.38 3.60 -8.56
C GLY A 113 -5.16 5.05 -8.21
N SER A 114 -4.79 5.31 -6.96
CA SER A 114 -4.52 6.65 -6.45
C SER A 114 -3.14 6.69 -5.80
N GLY A 115 -2.44 7.81 -5.93
CA GLY A 115 -1.10 7.96 -5.38
C GLY A 115 -0.67 9.40 -5.26
N ASN A 116 0.47 9.62 -4.63
CA ASN A 116 1.09 10.94 -4.54
C ASN A 116 1.76 11.35 -5.86
N SER A 117 1.84 10.42 -6.82
CA SER A 117 2.36 10.64 -8.18
C SER A 117 1.54 9.84 -9.20
N GLU A 118 1.55 10.28 -10.46
CA GLU A 118 0.92 9.55 -11.58
C GLU A 118 1.50 8.13 -11.70
N TRP A 119 2.81 8.00 -11.52
CA TRP A 119 3.50 6.71 -11.52
C TRP A 119 2.92 5.76 -10.47
N GLU A 120 2.78 6.23 -9.24
CA GLU A 120 2.25 5.42 -8.14
C GLU A 120 0.79 5.04 -8.38
N ALA A 121 -0.02 5.99 -8.83
CA ALA A 121 -1.42 5.78 -9.17
C ALA A 121 -1.60 4.76 -10.30
N CYS A 122 -0.82 4.89 -11.38
CA CYS A 122 -0.89 3.97 -12.52
C CYS A 122 -0.37 2.58 -12.16
N ARG A 123 0.76 2.49 -11.45
CA ARG A 123 1.30 1.22 -10.95
C ARG A 123 0.29 0.49 -10.06
N GLN A 124 -0.40 1.21 -9.18
CA GLN A 124 -1.43 0.62 -8.33
C GLN A 124 -2.62 0.12 -9.16
N SER A 125 -3.12 0.92 -10.11
CA SER A 125 -4.22 0.50 -10.99
C SER A 125 -3.87 -0.71 -11.85
N GLU A 126 -2.60 -0.80 -12.29
CA GLU A 126 -2.09 -1.90 -13.09
C GLU A 126 -1.96 -3.18 -12.26
N GLN A 127 -1.50 -3.08 -11.01
CA GLN A 127 -1.46 -4.22 -10.09
C GLN A 127 -2.85 -4.83 -9.87
N PHE A 128 -3.90 -4.01 -9.73
CA PHE A 128 -5.27 -4.51 -9.63
C PHE A 128 -5.71 -5.24 -10.90
N CYS A 129 -5.41 -4.68 -12.08
CA CYS A 129 -5.71 -5.34 -13.33
C CYS A 129 -4.96 -6.67 -13.49
N GLN A 130 -3.67 -6.71 -13.14
CA GLN A 130 -2.85 -7.93 -13.19
C GLN A 130 -3.37 -9.00 -12.23
N TYR A 131 -3.80 -8.62 -11.03
CA TYR A 131 -4.39 -9.55 -10.07
C TYR A 131 -5.68 -10.19 -10.59
N GLU A 132 -6.53 -9.42 -11.25
CA GLU A 132 -7.74 -9.92 -11.89
C GLU A 132 -7.45 -10.78 -13.13
N LEU A 133 -6.42 -10.41 -13.90
CA LEU A 133 -5.93 -11.23 -15.00
C LEU A 133 -5.41 -12.59 -14.52
N GLN A 134 -4.80 -12.65 -13.34
CA GLN A 134 -4.33 -13.90 -12.71
C GLN A 134 -5.47 -14.74 -12.10
N ARG A 135 -6.58 -14.12 -11.68
CA ARG A 135 -7.75 -14.83 -11.12
C ARG A 135 -8.69 -15.38 -12.20
N GLY A 136 -8.76 -14.75 -13.37
CA GLY A 136 -9.63 -15.15 -14.46
C GLY A 136 -8.94 -15.99 -15.53
N ASP A 137 -9.71 -16.43 -16.53
CA ASP A 137 -9.13 -17.02 -17.75
C ASP A 137 -8.32 -15.96 -18.50
N ALA A 138 -6.99 -16.12 -18.51
CA ALA A 138 -6.05 -15.19 -19.15
C ALA A 138 -6.12 -15.20 -20.68
N ASN A 139 -6.98 -16.03 -21.29
CA ASN A 139 -7.02 -16.24 -22.74
C ASN A 139 -7.41 -14.95 -23.49
N GLY A 140 -6.37 -14.27 -24.01
CA GLY A 140 -6.49 -13.09 -24.85
C GLY A 140 -6.81 -11.79 -24.12
N ARG A 141 -6.85 -11.79 -22.79
CA ARG A 141 -7.08 -10.58 -21.99
C ARG A 141 -5.76 -9.87 -21.69
N ARG A 142 -5.77 -8.54 -21.64
CA ARG A 142 -4.60 -7.73 -21.26
C ARG A 142 -4.99 -6.48 -20.51
N CYS A 143 -4.05 -5.96 -19.73
CA CYS A 143 -4.20 -4.68 -19.04
C CYS A 143 -3.72 -3.54 -19.94
N VAL A 144 -4.52 -2.48 -20.04
CA VAL A 144 -4.23 -1.27 -20.80
C VAL A 144 -4.43 -0.07 -19.89
N THR A 145 -3.35 0.59 -19.52
CA THR A 145 -3.40 1.79 -18.69
C THR A 145 -3.82 2.99 -19.52
N ARG A 146 -4.89 3.67 -19.09
CA ARG A 146 -5.27 5.01 -19.53
C ARG A 146 -4.66 5.99 -18.52
N GLY A 147 -3.55 6.63 -18.90
CA GLY A 147 -2.94 7.71 -18.13
C GLY A 147 -3.94 8.85 -17.86
N ILE A 148 -3.49 9.83 -17.09
CA ILE A 148 -4.36 10.89 -16.56
C ILE A 148 -4.67 11.86 -17.69
N GLY A 149 -5.82 11.65 -18.34
CA GLY A 149 -6.22 12.41 -19.52
C GLY A 149 -5.68 11.82 -20.83
N GLY A 150 -6.14 10.62 -21.18
CA GLY A 150 -6.39 10.19 -22.57
C GLY A 150 -5.24 10.19 -23.60
N GLY A 151 -4.00 10.50 -23.22
CA GLY A 151 -2.96 10.85 -24.19
C GLY A 151 -1.74 9.93 -24.28
N ASN A 152 -1.49 9.06 -23.29
CA ASN A 152 -0.32 8.16 -23.37
C ASN A 152 -0.53 6.91 -22.49
N PRO A 153 -0.46 5.69 -23.05
CA PRO A 153 -0.67 4.44 -22.30
C PRO A 153 0.51 4.04 -21.40
N TYR A 154 1.61 4.81 -21.42
CA TYR A 154 2.77 4.57 -20.58
C TYR A 154 2.88 5.66 -19.51
N PRO A 155 2.83 5.30 -18.21
CA PRO A 155 3.13 6.27 -17.16
C PRO A 155 4.53 6.81 -17.39
N ARG A 156 4.68 8.14 -17.43
CA ARG A 156 6.01 8.74 -17.50
C ARG A 156 6.77 8.27 -16.26
N PRO A 157 7.94 7.63 -16.41
CA PRO A 157 8.73 7.23 -15.25
C PRO A 157 9.00 8.48 -14.40
N PRO A 158 9.00 8.35 -13.06
CA PRO A 158 9.38 9.45 -12.19
C PRO A 158 10.70 10.02 -12.69
N ARG A 159 10.83 11.34 -12.76
CA ARG A 159 12.13 11.93 -13.00
C ARG A 159 13.02 11.52 -11.84
N GLU A 160 14.13 10.86 -12.15
CA GLU A 160 15.10 10.43 -11.14
C GLU A 160 16.19 11.49 -10.99
N THR A 161 16.71 11.61 -9.78
CA THR A 161 17.93 12.37 -9.48
C THR A 161 18.95 11.44 -8.86
N THR A 162 20.22 11.65 -9.20
CA THR A 162 21.34 10.94 -8.58
C THR A 162 22.10 11.92 -7.69
N GLU A 163 22.20 11.59 -6.41
CA GLU A 163 22.98 12.38 -5.47
C GLU A 163 24.14 11.58 -4.89
N THR A 164 25.20 12.30 -4.52
CA THR A 164 26.43 11.76 -3.96
C THR A 164 26.67 12.31 -2.58
N CYS A 165 27.19 11.48 -1.67
CA CYS A 165 27.59 11.89 -0.34
C CYS A 165 28.92 11.24 0.06
N SER A 166 29.67 11.92 0.92
CA SER A 166 30.95 11.48 1.45
C SER A 166 30.87 11.30 2.96
N ALA A 167 31.49 10.24 3.48
CA ALA A 167 31.69 10.02 4.91
C ALA A 167 33.19 9.88 5.20
N ASN A 168 33.70 10.60 6.18
CA ASN A 168 35.09 10.60 6.59
C ASN A 168 35.30 9.75 7.84
N ARG A 169 36.34 8.92 7.84
CA ARG A 169 36.78 8.13 8.99
C ARG A 169 37.88 8.87 9.73
N TYR A 170 37.73 8.96 11.05
CA TYR A 170 38.69 9.58 11.95
C TYR A 170 39.21 8.58 12.96
N ASP A 171 40.46 8.76 13.36
CA ASP A 171 41.04 8.04 14.49
C ASP A 171 40.47 8.55 15.83
N PRO A 172 40.78 7.89 16.97
CA PRO A 172 40.32 8.34 18.28
C PRO A 172 40.85 9.72 18.70
N ALA A 173 41.93 10.19 18.08
CA ALA A 173 42.52 11.51 18.33
C ALA A 173 41.94 12.61 17.40
N GLY A 174 41.06 12.25 16.46
CA GLY A 174 40.41 13.17 15.55
C GLY A 174 41.16 13.41 14.24
N PHE A 175 42.23 12.66 13.95
CA PHE A 175 42.93 12.73 12.67
C PHE A 175 42.15 12.02 11.56
N PHE A 176 42.08 12.67 10.41
CA PHE A 176 41.48 12.10 9.20
C PHE A 176 42.29 10.90 8.70
N ILE A 177 41.61 9.80 8.41
CA ILE A 177 42.22 8.60 7.86
C ILE A 177 41.85 8.44 6.39
N GLN A 178 40.55 8.45 6.08
CA GLN A 178 40.04 8.08 4.76
C GLN A 178 38.63 8.61 4.55
N SER A 179 38.28 8.91 3.29
CA SER A 179 36.92 9.29 2.87
C SER A 179 36.26 8.17 2.06
N TYR A 180 34.95 8.00 2.26
CA TYR A 180 34.09 7.02 1.61
C TYR A 180 32.99 7.74 0.86
N ASN A 181 32.97 7.60 -0.46
CA ASN A 181 31.98 8.23 -1.32
C ASN A 181 30.93 7.20 -1.74
N ALA A 182 29.66 7.58 -1.72
CA ALA A 182 28.57 6.77 -2.23
C ALA A 182 27.56 7.62 -3.00
N SER A 183 26.93 7.01 -4.00
CA SER A 183 25.82 7.59 -4.74
C SER A 183 24.55 6.75 -4.60
N HIS A 184 23.42 7.43 -4.71
CA HIS A 184 22.09 6.84 -4.79
C HIS A 184 21.27 7.55 -5.87
N THR A 185 20.42 6.79 -6.56
CA THR A 185 19.49 7.31 -7.57
C THR A 185 18.07 7.02 -7.10
N GLY A 186 17.22 8.04 -7.10
CA GLY A 186 15.83 7.88 -6.70
C GLY A 186 14.93 8.99 -7.27
N PRO A 187 13.62 8.91 -7.04
CA PRO A 187 12.66 9.91 -7.54
C PRO A 187 12.98 11.32 -7.03
N ILE A 188 12.82 12.33 -7.89
CA ILE A 188 12.88 13.74 -7.49
C ILE A 188 11.85 14.00 -6.38
N GLY A 189 12.29 14.57 -5.25
CA GLY A 189 11.47 14.81 -4.06
C GLY A 189 11.60 13.73 -2.97
N SER A 190 12.30 12.63 -3.24
CA SER A 190 12.70 11.66 -2.21
C SER A 190 14.06 12.05 -1.57
N ASP A 191 14.37 11.49 -0.40
CA ASP A 191 15.64 11.72 0.32
C ASP A 191 16.83 10.97 -0.31
N VAL A 192 17.09 11.25 -1.59
CA VAL A 192 18.17 10.62 -2.37
C VAL A 192 19.53 10.91 -1.74
N ARG A 193 19.72 12.13 -1.22
CA ARG A 193 20.94 12.53 -0.52
C ARG A 193 21.16 11.76 0.76
N GLY A 194 20.14 11.65 1.61
CA GLY A 194 20.24 10.94 2.88
C GLY A 194 20.52 9.45 2.68
N GLU A 195 19.93 8.83 1.67
CA GLU A 195 20.26 7.44 1.28
C GLU A 195 21.71 7.31 0.80
N ALA A 196 22.20 8.24 -0.02
CA ALA A 196 23.61 8.27 -0.42
C ALA A 196 24.54 8.42 0.79
N CYS A 197 24.20 9.29 1.75
CA CYS A 197 24.98 9.48 2.98
C CYS A 197 24.95 8.25 3.89
N ARG A 198 23.79 7.59 4.02
CA ARG A 198 23.66 6.34 4.78
C ARG A 198 24.53 5.24 4.18
N LYS A 199 24.58 5.15 2.85
CA LYS A 199 25.43 4.22 2.11
C LYS A 199 26.92 4.54 2.34
N ALA A 200 27.31 5.81 2.30
CA ALA A 200 28.69 6.24 2.60
C ALA A 200 29.10 5.90 4.04
N LEU A 201 28.23 6.15 5.02
CA LEU A 201 28.45 5.78 6.42
C LEU A 201 28.54 4.26 6.61
N ASN A 202 27.73 3.48 5.89
CA ASN A 202 27.79 2.03 5.94
C ASN A 202 29.10 1.47 5.35
N TYR A 203 29.67 2.12 4.33
CA TYR A 203 31.01 1.78 3.86
C TYR A 203 32.07 2.12 4.89
N CYS A 204 31.97 3.31 5.49
CA CYS A 204 32.89 3.73 6.54
C CYS A 204 32.83 2.80 7.76
N SER A 205 31.63 2.39 8.20
CA SER A 205 31.42 1.59 9.41
C SER A 205 31.96 0.16 9.29
N ARG A 206 31.95 -0.43 8.08
CA ARG A 206 32.54 -1.74 7.80
C ARG A 206 34.05 -1.77 8.02
N ASP A 207 34.70 -0.62 7.83
CA ASP A 207 36.15 -0.50 7.90
C ASP A 207 36.63 0.12 9.24
N ILE A 208 35.73 0.35 10.20
CA ILE A 208 36.09 0.84 11.54
C ILE A 208 36.91 -0.21 12.28
N LYS A 209 38.04 0.23 12.86
CA LYS A 209 38.85 -0.56 13.80
C LYS A 209 38.96 0.15 15.14
N GLY A 210 38.69 -0.56 16.24
CA GLY A 210 38.79 0.01 17.58
C GLY A 210 37.82 1.16 17.84
N ARG A 211 38.32 2.29 18.35
CA ARG A 211 37.52 3.49 18.70
C ARG A 211 37.43 4.53 17.58
N GLN A 212 37.64 4.12 16.32
CA GLN A 212 37.48 5.01 15.17
C GLN A 212 36.03 5.46 15.01
N THR A 213 35.83 6.64 14.42
CA THR A 213 34.48 7.18 14.17
C THR A 213 34.29 7.57 12.72
N CYS A 214 33.05 7.49 12.24
CA CYS A 214 32.64 7.91 10.91
C CYS A 214 31.76 9.16 11.04
N ARG A 215 32.02 10.18 10.21
CA ARG A 215 31.27 11.44 10.19
C ARG A 215 31.03 11.86 8.75
N LEU A 216 29.89 12.50 8.48
CA LEU A 216 29.61 13.13 7.19
C LEU A 216 30.37 14.45 7.06
#